data_AF-A0A2D6PI98-F1
#
_entry.id   AF-A0A2D6PI98-F1
#
_cell.length_a   1.000
_cell.length_b   1.000
_cell.length_c   1.000
_cell.angle_alpha   90.00
_cell.angle_beta   90.00
_cell.angle_gamma   90.00
#
_symmetry.space_group_name_H-M   'P 1'
#
loop_
_entity.id
_entity.type
_entity.pdbx_description
1 polymer ?
#
loop_
_entity_poly.entity_id
_entity_poly.type
_entity_poly.pdbx_seq_one_letter_code
_entity_poly.pdbx_strand_id
1 'polypeptide(L)'
;MQESGGSSAIPVGINEGCSLMNISKEITKDGNPYLCFLFNDSNGNELKHMEFDVNPERVNPKPGESNDEAVSRRVNNMLVRIKHICTKFVDPDSFSVQGNNYDELCDSLVTFMGTKFQGVPVRLKVVYSWNDYSSLPNFCPFIETMDTNPSGLKINPKYDKMEKDSAEAQTEVASTDSSDLPF
;
A
#
# COMPACT_ATOMS: atom_id res chain seq x y z
N MET A 1 -33.30 4.46 -9.60
CA MET A 1 -32.72 4.54 -8.24
C MET A 1 -31.49 3.67 -8.26
N GLN A 2 -30.28 4.06 -7.90
CA GLN A 2 -29.68 5.29 -7.39
C GLN A 2 -28.17 5.14 -7.69
N GLU A 3 -27.44 6.24 -7.65
CA GLU A 3 -26.18 6.50 -8.34
C GLU A 3 -25.03 5.54 -8.02
N SER A 4 -24.31 5.11 -9.08
CA SER A 4 -22.94 4.60 -8.98
C SER A 4 -22.02 5.79 -8.68
N GLY A 5 -22.02 6.25 -7.44
CA GLY A 5 -20.98 7.14 -6.94
C GLY A 5 -19.67 6.36 -6.93
N GLY A 6 -18.84 6.51 -7.97
CA GLY A 6 -17.51 5.93 -7.98
C GLY A 6 -16.69 6.53 -6.86
N SER A 7 -16.27 5.71 -5.89
CA SER A 7 -15.29 6.12 -4.89
C SER A 7 -14.04 6.60 -5.60
N SER A 8 -13.60 7.83 -5.29
CA SER A 8 -12.33 8.35 -5.80
C SER A 8 -11.17 7.78 -4.97
N ALA A 9 -9.94 7.84 -5.49
CA ALA A 9 -8.78 7.36 -4.75
C ALA A 9 -8.40 8.32 -3.62
N ILE A 10 -7.94 7.82 -2.47
CA ILE A 10 -7.37 8.68 -1.42
C ILE A 10 -6.20 9.48 -2.03
N PRO A 11 -6.13 10.81 -1.84
CA PRO A 11 -5.12 11.64 -2.47
C PRO A 11 -3.72 11.36 -1.92
N VAL A 12 -2.71 11.60 -2.75
CA VAL A 12 -1.29 11.51 -2.36
C VAL A 12 -0.96 12.57 -1.31
N GLY A 13 -0.23 12.18 -0.26
CA GLY A 13 0.04 13.02 0.91
C GLY A 13 -0.06 12.23 2.22
N ILE A 14 -0.09 12.95 3.35
CA ILE A 14 -0.40 12.38 4.67
C ILE A 14 -1.86 12.72 4.96
N ASN A 15 -2.71 11.70 4.97
CA ASN A 15 -4.14 11.80 5.15
C ASN A 15 -4.50 11.40 6.57
N GLU A 16 -5.22 12.26 7.29
CA GLU A 16 -5.68 12.01 8.65
C GLU A 16 -7.11 11.46 8.68
N GLY A 17 -7.47 10.75 9.75
CA GLY A 17 -8.83 10.27 9.96
C GLY A 17 -9.26 9.15 9.01
N CYS A 18 -8.32 8.46 8.38
CA CYS A 18 -8.61 7.29 7.57
C CYS A 18 -9.05 6.12 8.46
N SER A 19 -9.91 5.24 7.95
CA SER A 19 -10.31 4.00 8.64
C SER A 19 -9.99 2.78 7.79
N LEU A 20 -9.56 1.70 8.44
CA LEU A 20 -9.51 0.38 7.81
C LEU A 20 -10.93 -0.20 7.81
N MET A 21 -11.46 -0.47 6.63
CA MET A 21 -12.85 -0.91 6.44
C MET A 21 -12.96 -2.41 6.34
N ASN A 22 -11.98 -3.06 5.70
CA ASN A 22 -11.97 -4.50 5.53
C ASN A 22 -10.56 -5.06 5.40
N ILE A 23 -10.40 -6.31 5.83
CA ILE A 23 -9.26 -7.16 5.51
C ILE A 23 -9.81 -8.44 4.88
N SER A 24 -9.43 -8.73 3.64
CA SER A 24 -9.95 -9.87 2.89
C SER A 24 -8.85 -10.65 2.18
N LYS A 25 -9.02 -11.98 2.10
CA LYS A 25 -8.30 -12.84 1.16
C LYS A 25 -9.06 -12.84 -0.15
N GLU A 26 -8.40 -12.49 -1.24
CA GLU A 26 -8.99 -12.38 -2.58
C GLU A 26 -8.07 -13.03 -3.62
N ILE A 27 -8.59 -13.21 -4.85
CA ILE A 27 -7.87 -13.83 -5.96
C ILE A 27 -8.02 -12.94 -7.19
N THR A 28 -6.93 -12.68 -7.91
CA THR A 28 -7.00 -11.90 -9.16
C THR A 28 -7.70 -12.70 -10.25
N LYS A 29 -8.06 -12.03 -11.36
CA LYS A 29 -8.60 -12.70 -12.54
C LYS A 29 -7.68 -13.81 -13.08
N ASP A 30 -6.38 -13.66 -12.88
CA ASP A 30 -5.34 -14.60 -13.31
C ASP A 30 -5.05 -15.70 -12.26
N GLY A 31 -5.85 -15.79 -11.19
CA GLY A 31 -5.73 -16.84 -10.18
C GLY A 31 -4.68 -16.58 -9.09
N ASN A 32 -4.11 -15.38 -8.98
CA ASN A 32 -3.10 -15.09 -7.97
C ASN A 32 -3.76 -14.63 -6.65
N PRO A 33 -3.52 -15.31 -5.52
CA PRO A 33 -4.09 -14.89 -4.24
C PRO A 33 -3.41 -13.61 -3.71
N TYR A 34 -4.18 -12.78 -3.02
CA TYR A 34 -3.68 -11.60 -2.33
C TYR A 34 -4.48 -11.30 -1.06
N LEU A 35 -3.82 -10.63 -0.11
CA LEU A 35 -4.42 -10.05 1.08
C LEU A 35 -4.71 -8.58 0.81
N CYS A 36 -5.96 -8.18 0.94
CA CYS A 36 -6.46 -6.84 0.67
C CYS A 36 -6.74 -6.11 1.97
N PHE A 37 -6.19 -4.90 2.13
CA PHE A 37 -6.57 -3.95 3.16
C PHE A 37 -7.29 -2.79 2.48
N LEU A 38 -8.59 -2.64 2.76
CA LEU A 38 -9.41 -1.57 2.20
C LEU A 38 -9.50 -0.41 3.19
N PHE A 39 -8.95 0.73 2.84
CA PHE A 39 -9.05 1.96 3.61
C PHE A 39 -10.03 2.93 2.98
N ASN A 40 -10.66 3.76 3.82
CA ASN A 40 -11.38 4.95 3.38
C ASN A 40 -10.88 6.21 4.10
N ASP A 41 -11.07 7.37 3.49
CA ASP A 41 -10.97 8.67 4.17
C ASP A 41 -12.36 9.22 4.56
N SER A 42 -12.39 10.36 5.24
CA SER A 42 -13.62 11.04 5.64
C SER A 42 -14.46 11.56 4.46
N ASN A 43 -13.89 11.66 3.27
CA ASN A 43 -14.55 12.13 2.05
C ASN A 43 -15.16 10.98 1.24
N GLY A 44 -15.02 9.73 1.70
CA GLY A 44 -15.47 8.54 0.99
C GLY A 44 -14.52 8.10 -0.13
N ASN A 45 -13.30 8.63 -0.17
CA ASN A 45 -12.27 8.12 -1.05
C ASN A 45 -11.74 6.79 -0.52
N GLU A 46 -11.37 5.87 -1.42
CA GLU A 46 -10.92 4.53 -1.08
C GLU A 46 -9.47 4.28 -1.51
N LEU A 47 -8.78 3.41 -0.77
CA LEU A 47 -7.48 2.87 -1.14
C LEU A 47 -7.44 1.39 -0.83
N LYS A 48 -7.11 0.57 -1.83
CA LYS A 48 -6.85 -0.86 -1.65
C LYS A 48 -5.34 -1.10 -1.61
N HIS A 49 -4.84 -1.57 -0.48
CA HIS A 49 -3.47 -2.06 -0.36
C HIS A 49 -3.49 -3.58 -0.50
N MET A 50 -2.69 -4.10 -1.44
CA MET A 50 -2.65 -5.53 -1.78
C MET A 50 -1.27 -6.08 -1.46
N GLU A 51 -1.23 -7.15 -0.67
CA GLU A 51 -0.04 -7.99 -0.50
C GLU A 51 -0.24 -9.27 -1.29
N PHE A 52 0.72 -9.65 -2.11
CA PHE A 52 0.67 -10.84 -2.95
C PHE A 52 1.63 -11.90 -2.42
N ASP A 53 1.32 -13.17 -2.67
CA ASP A 53 2.27 -14.25 -2.44
C ASP A 53 3.57 -14.02 -3.22
N VAL A 54 4.68 -14.46 -2.63
CA VAL A 54 5.99 -14.35 -3.25
C VAL A 54 6.20 -15.56 -4.15
N ASN A 55 6.10 -15.37 -5.46
CA ASN A 55 6.47 -16.40 -6.42
C ASN A 55 8.02 -16.52 -6.52
N PRO A 56 8.62 -17.65 -6.12
CA PRO A 56 10.08 -17.83 -6.12
C PRO A 56 10.74 -17.65 -7.49
N GLU A 57 10.04 -18.01 -8.56
CA GLU A 57 10.53 -17.94 -9.94
C GLU A 57 10.59 -16.50 -10.47
N ARG A 58 9.86 -15.58 -9.84
CA ARG A 58 9.79 -14.16 -10.22
C ARG A 58 10.63 -13.24 -9.33
N VAL A 59 11.36 -13.81 -8.38
CA VAL A 59 12.24 -13.03 -7.51
C VAL A 59 13.57 -12.76 -8.22
N ASN A 60 13.97 -11.49 -8.22
CA ASN A 60 15.29 -11.06 -8.67
C ASN A 60 16.26 -10.99 -7.47
N PRO A 61 17.28 -11.85 -7.40
CA PRO A 61 18.33 -11.77 -6.40
C PRO A 61 19.20 -10.54 -6.59
N LYS A 62 19.71 -9.99 -5.49
CA LYS A 62 20.73 -8.95 -5.53
C LYS A 62 22.12 -9.56 -5.84
N PRO A 63 23.10 -8.78 -6.29
CA PRO A 63 24.47 -9.26 -6.44
C PRO A 63 24.97 -9.90 -5.13
N GLY A 64 25.40 -11.16 -5.20
CA GLY A 64 25.88 -11.94 -4.06
C GLY A 64 24.80 -12.61 -3.19
N GLU A 65 23.53 -12.52 -3.59
CA GLU A 65 22.40 -13.16 -2.92
C GLU A 65 21.95 -14.40 -3.71
N SER A 66 21.69 -15.51 -3.03
CA SER A 66 21.04 -16.68 -3.61
C SER A 66 19.56 -16.44 -3.89
N ASN A 67 18.91 -17.31 -4.67
CA ASN A 67 17.47 -17.19 -4.91
C ASN A 67 16.67 -17.36 -3.60
N ASP A 68 17.01 -18.34 -2.77
CA ASP A 68 16.33 -18.61 -1.49
C ASP A 68 16.43 -17.42 -0.52
N GLU A 69 17.59 -16.77 -0.46
CA GLU A 69 17.78 -15.55 0.33
C GLU A 69 16.92 -14.40 -0.21
N ALA A 70 16.86 -14.26 -1.54
CA ALA A 70 16.04 -13.23 -2.17
C ALA A 70 14.53 -13.46 -1.93
N VAL A 71 14.08 -14.71 -2.00
CA VAL A 71 12.69 -15.12 -1.68
C VAL A 71 12.40 -14.81 -0.22
N SER A 72 13.26 -15.25 0.69
CA SER A 72 13.12 -15.00 2.13
C SER A 72 13.06 -13.50 2.44
N ARG A 73 13.90 -12.69 1.79
CA ARG A 73 13.85 -11.23 1.90
C ARG A 73 12.53 -10.63 1.42
N ARG A 74 11.99 -11.11 0.30
CA ARG A 74 10.69 -10.64 -0.24
C ARG A 74 9.55 -11.00 0.71
N VAL A 75 9.53 -12.23 1.22
CA VAL A 75 8.55 -12.69 2.23
C VAL A 75 8.66 -11.84 3.49
N ASN A 76 9.86 -11.65 4.04
CA ASN A 76 10.07 -10.81 5.22
C ASN A 76 9.59 -9.38 5.02
N ASN A 77 9.85 -8.78 3.86
CA ASN A 77 9.37 -7.42 3.57
C ASN A 77 7.84 -7.34 3.54
N MET A 78 7.17 -8.35 2.98
CA MET A 78 5.70 -8.46 3.01
C MET A 78 5.20 -8.58 4.45
N LEU A 79 5.77 -9.48 5.25
CA LEU A 79 5.39 -9.66 6.66
C LEU A 79 5.62 -8.40 7.50
N VAL A 80 6.68 -7.63 7.24
CA VAL A 80 6.93 -6.35 7.90
C VAL A 80 5.82 -5.34 7.61
N ARG A 81 5.38 -5.22 6.35
CA ARG A 81 4.28 -4.30 5.98
C ARG A 81 2.96 -4.74 6.59
N ILE A 82 2.65 -6.03 6.53
CA ILE A 82 1.46 -6.62 7.15
C ILE A 82 1.44 -6.33 8.66
N LYS A 83 2.53 -6.65 9.37
CA LYS A 83 2.66 -6.38 10.81
C LYS A 83 2.53 -4.88 11.08
N HIS A 84 3.15 -4.03 10.27
CA HIS A 84 3.10 -2.57 10.42
C HIS A 84 1.67 -2.03 10.32
N ILE A 85 0.82 -2.60 9.45
CA ILE A 85 -0.61 -2.25 9.38
C ILE A 85 -1.36 -2.80 10.59
N CYS A 86 -1.31 -4.11 10.82
CA CYS A 86 -2.15 -4.78 11.82
C CYS A 86 -1.91 -4.26 13.24
N THR A 87 -0.66 -3.98 13.60
CA THR A 87 -0.28 -3.49 14.94
C THR A 87 -0.68 -2.04 15.23
N LYS A 88 -1.42 -1.37 14.33
CA LYS A 88 -2.10 -0.10 14.62
C LYS A 88 -3.49 -0.29 15.20
N PHE A 89 -4.00 -1.50 15.13
CA PHE A 89 -5.36 -1.87 15.55
C PHE A 89 -5.37 -2.84 16.72
N VAL A 90 -4.21 -3.40 17.06
CA VAL A 90 -4.03 -4.35 18.16
C VAL A 90 -2.72 -4.05 18.88
N ASP A 91 -2.62 -4.50 20.12
CA ASP A 91 -1.37 -4.48 20.87
C ASP A 91 -0.29 -5.29 20.11
N PRO A 92 0.87 -4.69 19.79
CA PRO A 92 1.98 -5.39 19.14
C PRO A 92 2.39 -6.71 19.79
N ASP A 93 2.29 -6.82 21.12
CA ASP A 93 2.66 -8.03 21.85
C ASP A 93 1.60 -9.14 21.73
N SER A 94 0.37 -8.76 21.40
CA SER A 94 -0.73 -9.70 21.13
C SER A 94 -0.78 -10.17 19.67
N PHE A 95 -0.06 -9.50 18.77
CA PHE A 95 -0.07 -9.82 17.35
C PHE A 95 0.73 -11.09 17.05
N SER A 96 0.02 -12.22 16.98
CA SER A 96 0.58 -13.54 16.67
C SER A 96 -0.26 -14.24 15.61
N VAL A 97 0.20 -14.18 14.37
CA VAL A 97 -0.41 -14.86 13.22
C VAL A 97 0.60 -15.83 12.64
N GLN A 98 0.15 -17.05 12.29
CA GLN A 98 0.98 -18.12 11.76
C GLN A 98 0.26 -18.82 10.61
N GLY A 99 1.02 -19.41 9.69
CA GLY A 99 0.52 -20.26 8.60
C GLY A 99 1.70 -20.97 7.92
N ASN A 100 1.48 -22.18 7.40
CA ASN A 100 2.54 -22.95 6.74
C ASN A 100 2.74 -22.54 5.28
N ASN A 101 1.77 -21.83 4.72
CA ASN A 101 1.78 -21.27 3.37
C ASN A 101 1.03 -19.93 3.38
N TYR A 102 1.04 -19.24 2.24
CA TYR A 102 0.43 -17.93 2.12
C TYR A 102 -1.09 -17.92 2.37
N ASP A 103 -1.79 -18.96 1.93
CA ASP A 103 -3.24 -19.08 2.10
C ASP A 103 -3.62 -19.21 3.57
N GLU A 104 -2.95 -20.11 4.30
CA GLU A 104 -3.12 -20.28 5.75
C GLU A 104 -2.74 -19.00 6.53
N LEU A 105 -1.68 -18.31 6.10
CA LEU A 105 -1.29 -17.02 6.70
C LEU A 105 -2.41 -15.98 6.55
N CYS A 106 -3.00 -15.87 5.35
CA CYS A 106 -4.09 -14.95 5.08
C CYS A 106 -5.33 -15.28 5.91
N ASP A 107 -5.73 -16.56 5.98
CA ASP A 107 -6.90 -16.99 6.75
C ASP A 107 -6.72 -16.75 8.25
N SER A 108 -5.53 -17.08 8.76
CA SER A 108 -5.13 -16.83 10.14
C SER A 108 -5.18 -15.33 10.45
N LEU A 109 -4.71 -14.48 9.52
CA LEU A 109 -4.72 -13.03 9.69
C LEU A 109 -6.13 -12.46 9.68
N VAL A 110 -6.97 -12.82 8.69
CA VAL A 110 -8.35 -12.34 8.58
C VAL A 110 -9.14 -12.75 9.83
N THR A 111 -8.96 -13.99 10.29
CA THR A 111 -9.59 -14.50 11.52
C THR A 111 -9.10 -13.75 12.76
N PHE A 112 -7.78 -13.58 12.90
CA PHE A 112 -7.20 -12.88 14.03
C PHE A 112 -7.65 -11.42 14.07
N MET A 113 -7.63 -10.72 12.95
CA MET A 113 -8.01 -9.31 12.91
C MET A 113 -9.52 -9.14 13.11
N GLY A 114 -10.36 -9.98 12.51
CA GLY A 114 -11.81 -9.95 12.67
C GLY A 114 -12.37 -8.53 12.50
N THR A 115 -12.90 -7.95 13.58
CA THR A 115 -13.39 -6.56 13.61
C THR A 115 -12.53 -5.62 14.49
N LYS A 116 -11.34 -6.05 14.94
CA LYS A 116 -10.49 -5.30 15.88
C LYS A 116 -10.05 -3.92 15.37
N PHE A 117 -10.09 -3.71 14.06
CA PHE A 117 -9.74 -2.43 13.42
C PHE A 117 -10.88 -1.40 13.41
N GLN A 118 -12.11 -1.78 13.73
CA GLN A 118 -13.27 -0.90 13.65
C GLN A 118 -13.17 0.25 14.67
N GLY A 119 -13.45 1.47 14.21
CA GLY A 119 -13.48 2.66 15.06
C GLY A 119 -12.11 3.23 15.45
N VAL A 120 -11.01 2.69 14.90
CA VAL A 120 -9.66 3.20 15.13
C VAL A 120 -9.23 4.06 13.95
N PRO A 121 -9.22 5.39 14.07
CA PRO A 121 -8.75 6.26 13.02
C PRO A 121 -7.22 6.26 12.96
N VAL A 122 -6.69 6.32 11.74
CA VAL A 122 -5.24 6.32 11.46
C VAL A 122 -4.85 7.48 10.54
N ARG A 123 -3.57 7.84 10.57
CA ARG A 123 -2.94 8.62 9.50
C ARG A 123 -2.36 7.67 8.46
N LEU A 124 -2.61 7.94 7.18
CA LEU A 124 -2.07 7.20 6.04
C LEU A 124 -1.19 8.09 5.18
N LYS A 125 0.04 7.64 4.96
CA LYS A 125 0.91 8.19 3.92
C LYS A 125 0.58 7.48 2.61
N VAL A 126 0.14 8.27 1.63
CA VAL A 126 -0.22 7.82 0.29
C VAL A 126 0.74 8.44 -0.72
N VAL A 127 1.23 7.63 -1.65
CA VAL A 127 2.16 8.00 -2.72
C VAL A 127 1.68 7.42 -4.04
N TYR A 128 2.19 7.91 -5.16
CA TYR A 128 1.97 7.23 -6.43
C TYR A 128 2.82 5.97 -6.52
N SER A 129 2.23 4.91 -7.05
CA SER A 129 2.94 3.72 -7.51
C SER A 129 3.69 4.04 -8.81
N TRP A 130 4.48 3.07 -9.27
CA TRP A 130 5.17 3.18 -10.56
C TRP A 130 4.21 3.40 -11.75
N ASN A 131 2.94 3.00 -11.61
CA ASN A 131 1.87 3.17 -12.61
C ASN A 131 0.94 4.38 -12.32
N ASP A 132 1.38 5.37 -11.53
CA ASP A 132 0.59 6.58 -11.24
C ASP A 132 -0.74 6.36 -10.48
N TYR A 133 -0.94 5.19 -9.86
CA TYR A 133 -2.06 4.93 -8.94
C TYR A 133 -1.70 5.33 -7.50
N SER A 134 -2.66 5.91 -6.77
CA SER A 134 -2.54 6.11 -5.31
C SER A 134 -2.31 4.77 -4.60
N SER A 135 -1.29 4.71 -3.77
CA SER A 135 -0.84 3.49 -3.10
C SER A 135 -0.14 3.81 -1.78
N LEU A 136 0.04 2.80 -0.93
CA LEU A 136 0.92 2.92 0.22
C LEU A 136 2.38 2.71 -0.22
N PRO A 137 3.35 3.42 0.37
CA PRO A 137 4.77 3.18 0.15
C PRO A 137 5.18 1.73 0.42
N ASN A 138 6.16 1.23 -0.33
CA ASN A 138 6.75 -0.10 -0.11
C ASN A 138 7.55 -0.23 1.20
N PHE A 139 7.92 0.90 1.82
CA PHE A 139 8.75 0.95 3.02
C PHE A 139 7.99 1.60 4.16
N CYS A 140 8.06 0.97 5.33
CA CYS A 140 7.50 1.50 6.57
C CYS A 140 8.36 2.66 7.12
N PRO A 141 7.79 3.60 7.88
CA PRO A 141 6.37 3.68 8.25
C PRO A 141 5.52 4.44 7.23
N PHE A 142 4.29 3.96 7.00
CA PHE A 142 3.28 4.64 6.17
C PHE A 142 1.89 4.73 6.81
N ILE A 143 1.75 4.22 8.02
CA ILE A 143 0.52 4.25 8.82
C ILE A 143 0.90 4.43 10.28
N GLU A 144 0.15 5.27 10.98
CA GLU A 144 0.24 5.47 12.43
C GLU A 144 -1.16 5.76 13.00
N THR A 145 -1.34 5.52 14.29
CA THR A 145 -2.57 5.87 14.99
C THR A 145 -2.66 7.39 15.21
N MET A 146 -3.88 7.94 15.23
CA MET A 146 -4.09 9.39 15.38
C MET A 146 -3.57 9.97 16.71
N ASP A 147 -3.43 9.14 17.75
CA ASP A 147 -2.90 9.50 19.07
C ASP A 147 -1.37 9.67 19.10
N THR A 148 -0.66 9.20 18.07
CA THR A 148 0.78 9.42 17.93
C THR A 148 1.05 10.91 17.71
N ASN A 149 1.74 11.55 18.66
CA ASN A 149 2.08 12.98 18.62
C ASN A 149 3.46 13.25 19.25
N PRO A 150 4.42 13.88 18.54
CA PRO A 150 4.32 14.31 17.15
C PRO A 150 4.21 13.14 16.17
N SER A 151 3.55 13.37 15.03
CA SER A 151 3.50 12.40 13.93
C SER A 151 4.91 12.04 13.47
N GLY A 152 5.14 10.74 13.25
CA GLY A 152 6.40 10.21 12.72
C GLY A 152 6.41 10.09 11.20
N LEU A 153 5.25 10.17 10.55
CA LEU A 153 5.14 10.04 9.10
C LEU A 153 5.75 11.24 8.39
N LYS A 154 6.59 10.97 7.38
CA LYS A 154 7.25 11.99 6.56
C LYS A 154 7.25 11.59 5.10
N ILE A 155 7.11 12.59 4.23
CA ILE A 155 7.38 12.44 2.80
C ILE A 155 8.89 12.57 2.60
N ASN A 156 9.47 11.58 1.94
CA ASN A 156 10.85 11.51 1.53
C ASN A 156 10.92 11.64 0.01
N PRO A 157 11.32 12.80 -0.54
CA PRO A 157 11.29 13.05 -1.98
C PRO A 157 12.22 12.13 -2.79
N LYS A 158 13.14 11.42 -2.14
CA LYS A 158 14.01 10.44 -2.80
C LYS A 158 13.30 9.12 -3.13
N TYR A 159 12.26 8.77 -2.36
CA TYR A 159 11.63 7.45 -2.43
C TYR A 159 10.11 7.52 -2.64
N ASP A 160 9.48 8.62 -2.27
CA ASP A 160 8.05 8.83 -2.39
C ASP A 160 7.74 9.62 -3.65
N LYS A 161 7.03 8.97 -4.57
CA LYS A 161 6.56 9.59 -5.80
C LYS A 161 5.32 10.43 -5.49
N MET A 162 5.48 11.75 -5.56
CA MET A 162 4.41 12.71 -5.23
C MET A 162 3.73 13.31 -6.45
N GLU A 163 4.32 13.12 -7.63
CA GLU A 163 3.82 13.60 -8.92
C GLU A 163 3.68 12.42 -9.89
N LYS A 164 2.78 12.55 -10.87
CA LYS A 164 2.57 11.53 -11.89
C LYS A 164 3.55 11.73 -13.04
N ASP A 165 4.10 10.65 -13.57
CA ASP A 165 4.96 10.74 -14.76
C ASP A 165 4.16 11.25 -15.97
N SER A 166 2.86 10.93 -16.03
CA SER A 166 1.96 11.45 -17.07
C SER A 166 1.80 12.97 -17.08
N ALA A 167 2.05 13.65 -15.94
CA ALA A 167 1.96 15.11 -15.84
C ALA A 167 3.21 15.80 -16.39
N GLU A 168 4.38 15.17 -16.20
CA GLU A 168 5.65 15.64 -16.78
C GLU A 168 5.63 15.56 -18.31
N ALA A 169 5.12 14.46 -18.87
CA ALA A 169 4.99 14.27 -20.31
C ALA A 169 4.11 15.34 -21.00
N GLN A 170 3.09 15.89 -20.33
CA GLN A 170 2.27 16.97 -20.89
C GLN A 170 2.99 18.34 -20.85
N THR A 171 3.89 18.52 -19.89
CA THR A 171 4.65 19.78 -19.73
C THR A 171 5.77 19.87 -20.75
N GLU A 172 6.44 18.77 -21.08
CA GLU A 172 7.50 18.74 -22.10
C GLU A 172 6.96 19.01 -23.52
N VAL A 173 5.80 18.46 -23.88
CA VAL A 173 5.19 18.67 -25.20
C VAL A 173 4.73 20.12 -25.39
N ALA A 174 4.28 20.78 -24.32
CA ALA A 174 3.93 22.20 -24.35
C ALA A 174 5.15 23.13 -24.48
N SER A 175 6.36 22.66 -24.11
CA SER A 175 7.58 23.46 -24.15
C SER A 175 8.34 23.37 -25.48
N THR A 176 8.03 22.40 -26.36
CA THR A 176 8.71 22.22 -27.66
C THR A 176 8.07 22.98 -28.83
N ASP A 177 6.93 23.66 -28.63
CA ASP A 177 6.19 24.31 -29.72
C ASP A 177 6.52 25.81 -29.93
N SER A 178 7.64 26.28 -29.37
CA SER A 178 8.00 27.70 -29.41
C SER A 178 9.51 27.90 -29.58
N SER A 179 10.03 27.69 -30.81
CA SER A 179 10.90 28.65 -31.52
C SER A 179 11.73 27.99 -32.63
N ASP A 180 11.70 28.64 -33.80
CA ASP A 180 12.71 28.64 -34.87
C ASP A 180 12.89 27.41 -35.76
N LEU A 181 12.05 27.33 -36.80
CA LEU A 181 12.51 26.92 -38.12
C LEU A 181 12.74 28.19 -38.97
N PRO A 182 14.01 28.56 -39.27
CA PRO A 182 14.28 29.65 -40.22
C PRO A 182 14.00 29.14 -41.64
N PHE A 183 13.00 29.73 -42.29
CA PHE A 183 12.89 29.74 -43.75
C PHE A 183 13.66 30.93 -44.31
#